data_AF-A0A9P9GTR9-F1
#
_entry.id   AF-A0A9P9GTR9-F1
#
_cell.length_a   1.000
_cell.length_b   1.000
_cell.length_c   1.000
_cell.angle_alpha   90.00
_cell.angle_beta   90.00
_cell.angle_gamma   90.00
#
_symmetry.space_group_name_H-M   'P 1'
#
loop_
_entity.id
_entity.type
_entity.pdbx_description
1 polymer ?
#
loop_
_entity_poly.entity_id
_entity_poly.type
_entity_poly.pdbx_seq_one_letter_code
_entity_poly.pdbx_strand_id
1 'polypeptide(L)'
;MRAIWRLQHCKNFISLNKLNSQTLPLGLFSIPSFRFRVAISAKSHISTASFISPSNRQETVMSESKPQEEAKPVENVETKTEEELPPLSDHEFKIYNRAADHMEYFHNNFRRSWNLLWNACANNRRPQGMSLKQFIMEGLQFAEHLTMHHNIEETYIFPVLAKKMPEFRGGRAELLRQHKQIHAGLDHFEEYLKKCRTGDEEFELSVLKTKMETWGEVLWKHLDQEVETLGANNMRKYWTKEEVMRLPM
;
A
#
# COMPACT_ATOMS: atom_id res chain seq x y z
N MET A 1 -16.20 20.10 11.32
CA MET A 1 -16.80 21.01 10.32
C MET A 1 -16.32 20.56 8.95
N ARG A 2 -17.24 20.44 7.99
CA ARG A 2 -17.11 19.69 6.73
C ARG A 2 -16.34 20.50 5.68
N ALA A 3 -15.43 19.86 4.94
CA ALA A 3 -14.95 20.37 3.65
C ALA A 3 -15.22 19.30 2.58
N ILE A 4 -16.18 19.63 1.72
CA ILE A 4 -16.75 18.84 0.64
C ILE A 4 -15.95 19.20 -0.62
N TRP A 5 -15.27 18.24 -1.25
CA TRP A 5 -14.70 18.45 -2.58
C TRP A 5 -15.80 18.28 -3.64
N ARG A 6 -16.11 19.39 -4.31
CA ARG A 6 -16.99 19.45 -5.48
C ARG A 6 -16.27 18.83 -6.68
N LEU A 7 -16.89 17.80 -7.25
CA LEU A 7 -16.68 17.37 -8.63
C LEU A 7 -17.19 18.47 -9.57
N GLN A 8 -16.35 18.93 -10.48
CA GLN A 8 -16.78 19.71 -11.63
C GLN A 8 -16.23 19.08 -12.91
N HIS A 9 -17.18 18.70 -13.76
CA HIS A 9 -17.01 18.13 -15.08
C HIS A 9 -16.17 19.02 -16.01
N CYS A 10 -15.21 18.42 -16.69
CA CYS A 10 -14.78 18.87 -18.01
C CYS A 10 -14.91 17.69 -18.98
N LYS A 11 -16.03 17.66 -19.71
CA LYS A 11 -16.11 16.96 -21.00
C LYS A 11 -15.31 17.78 -21.99
N ASN A 12 -14.26 17.23 -22.58
CA ASN A 12 -13.77 17.68 -23.88
C ASN A 12 -13.28 16.48 -24.67
N PHE A 13 -14.15 16.09 -25.60
CA PHE A 13 -13.92 15.15 -26.68
C PHE A 13 -13.08 15.88 -27.73
N ILE A 14 -11.88 15.39 -28.05
CA ILE A 14 -11.12 15.87 -29.21
C ILE A 14 -10.88 14.69 -30.15
N SER A 15 -11.50 14.81 -31.31
CA SER A 15 -11.37 13.94 -32.48
C SER A 15 -9.97 14.08 -33.07
N LEU A 16 -9.29 12.94 -33.26
CA LEU A 16 -8.06 12.84 -34.04
C LEU A 16 -8.38 12.98 -35.52
N ASN A 17 -7.93 14.06 -36.16
CA ASN A 17 -7.66 14.10 -37.60
C ASN A 17 -6.73 15.27 -37.97
N LYS A 18 -5.59 14.91 -38.58
CA LYS A 18 -4.71 15.67 -39.49
C LYS A 18 -4.27 17.09 -39.08
N LEU A 19 -2.95 17.30 -38.96
CA LEU A 19 -2.19 18.17 -39.88
C LEU A 19 -0.66 18.12 -39.63
N ASN A 20 0.04 18.40 -40.73
CA ASN A 20 1.47 18.25 -40.99
C ASN A 20 2.37 19.32 -40.35
N SER A 21 3.65 18.93 -40.26
CA SER A 21 4.90 19.71 -40.21
C SER A 21 4.83 21.20 -40.56
N GLN A 22 5.34 22.05 -39.66
CA GLN A 22 6.20 23.21 -39.97
C GLN A 22 6.89 23.76 -38.71
N THR A 23 8.00 24.44 -38.93
CA THR A 23 9.15 24.67 -38.04
C THR A 23 9.23 26.10 -37.44
N LEU A 24 9.84 26.19 -36.24
CA LEU A 24 10.56 27.33 -35.58
C LEU A 24 9.75 28.51 -34.98
N PRO A 25 10.32 29.36 -34.08
CA PRO A 25 11.61 29.31 -33.35
C PRO A 25 11.53 29.54 -31.82
N LEU A 26 12.71 29.41 -31.20
CA LEU A 26 13.13 29.70 -29.82
C LEU A 26 12.63 31.03 -29.23
N GLY A 27 12.09 30.96 -28.01
CA GLY A 27 11.76 32.12 -27.17
C GLY A 27 12.10 31.83 -25.70
N LEU A 28 13.09 32.58 -25.21
CA LEU A 28 13.59 32.59 -23.83
C LEU A 28 12.49 32.99 -22.84
N PHE A 29 12.26 32.16 -21.81
CA PHE A 29 11.62 32.61 -20.57
C PHE A 29 12.53 32.30 -19.38
N SER A 30 13.15 33.37 -18.88
CA SER A 30 13.91 33.43 -17.64
C SER A 30 12.93 33.48 -16.47
N ILE A 31 13.04 32.55 -15.51
CA ILE A 31 12.28 32.55 -14.26
C ILE A 31 13.29 32.77 -13.11
N PRO A 32 13.08 33.78 -12.24
CA PRO A 32 14.02 34.10 -11.16
C PRO A 32 13.93 33.09 -10.02
N SER A 33 15.10 32.64 -9.57
CA SER A 33 15.28 31.76 -8.41
C SER A 33 14.96 32.50 -7.10
N PHE A 34 13.91 32.07 -6.39
CA PHE A 34 13.67 32.47 -5.01
C PHE A 34 14.60 31.69 -4.07
N ARG A 35 15.57 32.38 -3.45
CA ARG A 35 16.40 31.84 -2.38
C ARG A 35 15.64 31.96 -1.05
N PHE A 36 15.23 30.84 -0.47
CA PHE A 36 14.77 30.80 0.92
C PHE A 36 15.99 30.67 1.84
N ARG A 37 16.24 31.68 2.69
CA ARG A 37 17.16 31.60 3.82
C ARG A 37 16.38 31.06 5.02
N VAL A 38 16.75 29.89 5.53
CA VAL A 38 16.33 29.45 6.87
C VAL A 38 17.48 29.73 7.83
N ALA A 39 17.22 30.61 8.80
CA ALA A 39 18.11 30.91 9.90
C ALA A 39 17.97 29.83 10.99
N ILE A 40 19.10 29.26 11.40
CA ILE A 40 19.22 28.38 12.56
C ILE A 40 19.32 29.27 13.79
N SER A 41 18.47 29.04 14.81
CA SER A 41 18.63 29.64 16.14
C SER A 41 18.56 28.57 17.23
N ALA A 42 19.32 28.82 18.28
CA ALA A 42 19.96 27.85 19.13
C ALA A 42 19.20 27.51 20.43
N LYS A 43 19.74 26.45 21.05
CA LYS A 43 19.46 25.84 22.36
C LYS A 43 19.17 26.82 23.51
N SER A 44 18.32 26.38 24.44
CA SER A 44 18.46 26.70 25.87
C SER A 44 18.22 25.44 26.72
N HIS A 45 18.93 25.38 27.83
CA HIS A 45 19.19 24.25 28.71
C HIS A 45 18.48 24.46 30.07
N ILE A 46 18.13 23.33 30.70
CA ILE A 46 18.07 23.08 32.16
C ILE A 46 16.89 23.70 32.94
N SER A 47 16.06 22.83 33.54
CA SER A 47 15.95 22.77 35.01
C SER A 47 15.34 21.45 35.47
N THR A 48 16.12 20.73 36.28
CA THR A 48 15.76 19.52 37.03
C THR A 48 15.05 19.88 38.33
N ALA A 49 13.98 19.15 38.67
CA ALA A 49 13.50 19.10 40.05
C ALA A 49 13.06 17.66 40.39
N SER A 50 13.83 17.01 41.26
CA SER A 50 13.45 15.79 41.96
C SER A 50 12.66 16.14 43.22
N PHE A 51 11.55 15.46 43.52
CA PHE A 51 11.00 15.42 44.86
C PHE A 51 10.32 14.07 45.16
N ILE A 52 11.09 13.22 45.84
CA ILE A 52 10.80 12.47 47.08
C ILE A 52 9.36 11.89 47.26
N SER A 53 9.29 10.55 47.31
CA SER A 53 8.20 9.77 47.92
C SER A 53 8.27 9.78 49.45
N PRO A 54 7.14 9.47 50.13
CA PRO A 54 7.17 8.71 51.36
C PRO A 54 6.38 7.39 51.24
N SER A 55 6.89 6.39 51.97
CA SER A 55 6.37 5.03 52.10
C SER A 55 5.67 4.84 53.45
N ASN A 56 4.73 3.88 53.43
CA ASN A 56 4.30 2.98 54.50
C ASN A 56 3.27 3.43 55.55
N ARG A 57 2.13 2.73 55.57
CA ARG A 57 1.63 2.02 56.77
C ARG A 57 0.64 0.92 56.37
N GLN A 58 0.92 -0.31 56.84
CA GLN A 58 0.03 -1.48 56.82
C GLN A 58 -0.94 -1.41 58.00
N GLU A 59 -2.16 -1.91 57.82
CA GLU A 59 -2.97 -2.46 58.91
C GLU A 59 -3.82 -3.63 58.38
N THR A 60 -3.78 -4.73 59.12
CA THR A 60 -4.40 -6.03 58.85
C THR A 60 -5.54 -6.22 59.84
N VAL A 61 -6.75 -6.57 59.38
CA VAL A 61 -7.79 -7.18 60.24
C VAL A 61 -8.53 -8.26 59.46
N MET A 62 -8.75 -9.40 60.12
CA MET A 62 -9.30 -10.66 59.63
C MET A 62 -10.84 -10.76 59.71
N SER A 63 -11.37 -11.70 58.90
CA SER A 63 -12.54 -12.61 59.09
C SER A 63 -13.94 -12.04 59.38
N GLU A 64 -14.95 -12.42 58.59
CA GLU A 64 -15.81 -13.61 58.81
C GLU A 64 -16.81 -13.76 57.63
N SER A 65 -17.68 -14.78 57.67
CA SER A 65 -18.05 -15.67 56.55
C SER A 65 -19.54 -15.70 56.13
N LYS A 66 -19.76 -15.99 54.82
CA LYS A 66 -20.88 -16.70 54.12
C LYS A 66 -22.33 -16.13 54.23
N PRO A 67 -23.32 -16.54 53.37
CA PRO A 67 -23.31 -17.61 52.36
C PRO A 67 -23.84 -17.30 50.93
N GLN A 68 -23.47 -18.23 50.06
CA GLN A 68 -23.90 -18.60 48.70
C GLN A 68 -25.32 -18.20 48.26
N GLU A 69 -25.41 -17.63 47.05
CA GLU A 69 -26.62 -17.52 46.23
C GLU A 69 -26.45 -18.35 44.95
N GLU A 70 -27.48 -19.11 44.61
CA GLU A 70 -27.53 -20.15 43.57
C GLU A 70 -27.37 -19.59 42.15
N ALA A 71 -26.43 -20.16 41.39
CA ALA A 71 -26.29 -19.89 39.96
C ALA A 71 -27.35 -20.66 39.16
N LYS A 72 -28.21 -19.92 38.46
CA LYS A 72 -29.11 -20.44 37.43
C LYS A 72 -28.30 -20.88 36.19
N PRO A 73 -28.75 -21.89 35.43
CA PRO A 73 -28.00 -22.42 34.30
C PRO A 73 -27.85 -21.36 33.21
N VAL A 74 -26.60 -21.04 32.86
CA VAL A 74 -26.27 -20.20 31.71
C VAL A 74 -26.53 -21.03 30.46
N GLU A 75 -27.52 -20.55 29.71
CA GLU A 75 -27.94 -20.99 28.40
C GLU A 75 -26.72 -21.14 27.48
N ASN A 76 -26.67 -22.29 26.79
CA ASN A 76 -25.63 -22.71 25.88
C ASN A 76 -25.48 -21.66 24.77
N VAL A 77 -24.40 -20.87 24.82
CA VAL A 77 -24.05 -19.96 23.73
C VAL A 77 -23.56 -20.84 22.58
N GLU A 78 -24.49 -21.17 21.67
CA GLU A 78 -24.17 -21.75 20.38
C GLU A 78 -23.16 -20.84 19.65
N THR A 79 -21.90 -21.25 19.71
CA THR A 79 -20.91 -20.86 18.72
C THR A 79 -21.45 -21.28 17.36
N LYS A 80 -21.89 -20.31 16.55
CA LYS A 80 -22.11 -20.50 15.11
C LYS A 80 -20.81 -21.02 14.50
N THR A 81 -20.73 -22.33 14.34
CA THR A 81 -19.82 -22.99 13.40
C THR A 81 -20.11 -22.40 12.03
N GLU A 82 -19.15 -21.67 11.43
CA GLU A 82 -19.18 -21.46 9.98
C GLU A 82 -19.30 -22.85 9.35
N GLU A 83 -20.40 -23.12 8.65
CA GLU A 83 -20.56 -24.36 7.90
C GLU A 83 -19.41 -24.45 6.88
N GLU A 84 -18.43 -25.32 7.16
CA GLU A 84 -17.29 -25.52 6.28
C GLU A 84 -17.80 -26.03 4.92
N LEU A 85 -17.62 -25.21 3.89
CA LEU A 85 -18.00 -25.58 2.53
C LEU A 85 -17.23 -26.86 2.12
N PRO A 86 -17.86 -27.78 1.35
CA PRO A 86 -17.21 -29.04 0.97
C PRO A 86 -15.89 -28.79 0.22
N PRO A 87 -14.88 -29.66 0.34
CA PRO A 87 -13.60 -29.45 -0.34
C PRO A 87 -13.78 -29.30 -1.86
N LEU A 88 -13.01 -28.41 -2.48
CA LEU A 88 -13.03 -28.23 -3.94
C LEU A 88 -12.30 -29.41 -4.61
N SER A 89 -12.81 -29.84 -5.76
CA SER A 89 -11.97 -30.62 -6.69
C SER A 89 -10.86 -29.75 -7.29
N ASP A 90 -9.78 -30.36 -7.77
CA ASP A 90 -8.65 -29.65 -8.39
C ASP A 90 -9.08 -28.72 -9.55
N HIS A 91 -10.05 -29.18 -10.35
CA HIS A 91 -10.59 -28.40 -11.46
C HIS A 91 -11.34 -27.16 -10.98
N GLU A 92 -12.15 -27.29 -9.94
CA GLU A 92 -12.89 -26.16 -9.37
C GLU A 92 -11.97 -25.19 -8.64
N PHE A 93 -10.97 -25.72 -7.92
CA PHE A 93 -9.94 -24.89 -7.31
C PHE A 93 -9.27 -23.99 -8.34
N LYS A 94 -8.82 -24.54 -9.48
CA LYS A 94 -8.21 -23.75 -10.56
C LYS A 94 -9.14 -22.66 -11.10
N ILE A 95 -10.44 -22.96 -11.26
CA ILE A 95 -11.40 -21.94 -11.73
C ILE A 95 -11.49 -20.80 -10.71
N TYR A 96 -11.69 -21.13 -9.43
CA TYR A 96 -11.82 -20.13 -8.38
C TYR A 96 -10.51 -19.37 -8.10
N ASN A 97 -9.35 -20.00 -8.26
CA ASN A 97 -8.05 -19.41 -7.95
C ASN A 97 -7.47 -18.54 -9.07
N ARG A 98 -8.09 -18.52 -10.26
CA ARG A 98 -7.49 -17.85 -11.43
C ARG A 98 -7.15 -16.38 -11.17
N ALA A 99 -7.93 -15.70 -10.33
CA ALA A 99 -7.71 -14.30 -10.01
C ALA A 99 -6.44 -14.13 -9.16
N ALA A 100 -6.29 -14.95 -8.13
CA ALA A 100 -5.09 -15.02 -7.31
C ALA A 100 -3.85 -15.39 -8.14
N ASP A 101 -3.93 -16.39 -9.02
CA ASP A 101 -2.81 -16.79 -9.89
C ASP A 101 -2.37 -15.64 -10.81
N HIS A 102 -3.34 -14.88 -11.34
CA HIS A 102 -3.06 -13.73 -12.19
C HIS A 102 -2.39 -12.58 -11.41
N MET A 103 -2.88 -12.26 -10.22
CA MET A 103 -2.25 -11.25 -9.35
C MET A 103 -0.85 -11.67 -8.94
N GLU A 104 -0.67 -12.92 -8.54
CA GLU A 104 0.61 -13.45 -8.09
C GLU A 104 1.69 -13.40 -9.19
N TYR A 105 1.30 -13.53 -10.48
CA TYR A 105 2.21 -13.29 -11.60
C TYR A 105 2.78 -11.87 -11.61
N PHE A 106 1.93 -10.84 -11.51
CA PHE A 106 2.38 -9.44 -11.45
C PHE A 106 3.13 -9.15 -10.15
N HIS A 107 2.63 -9.65 -9.02
CA HIS A 107 3.21 -9.43 -7.70
C HIS A 107 4.62 -10.01 -7.61
N ASN A 108 4.88 -11.17 -8.23
CA ASN A 108 6.22 -11.73 -8.28
C ASN A 108 7.19 -10.88 -9.10
N ASN A 109 6.73 -10.19 -10.15
CA ASN A 109 7.55 -9.22 -10.85
C ASN A 109 7.89 -8.02 -9.94
N PHE A 110 6.93 -7.52 -9.16
CA PHE A 110 7.17 -6.44 -8.19
C PHE A 110 8.13 -6.86 -7.08
N ARG A 111 7.95 -8.05 -6.50
CA ARG A 111 8.87 -8.61 -5.50
C ARG A 111 10.29 -8.74 -6.06
N ARG A 112 10.44 -9.18 -7.32
CA ARG A 112 11.75 -9.28 -7.99
C ARG A 112 12.42 -7.92 -8.12
N SER A 113 11.74 -6.92 -8.67
CA SER A 113 12.30 -5.57 -8.83
C SER A 113 12.58 -4.90 -7.48
N TRP A 114 11.67 -5.04 -6.50
CA TRP A 114 11.90 -4.60 -5.12
C TRP A 114 13.16 -5.20 -4.54
N ASN A 115 13.31 -6.53 -4.58
CA ASN A 115 14.46 -7.22 -4.02
C ASN A 115 15.77 -6.83 -4.70
N LEU A 116 15.78 -6.60 -6.02
CA LEU A 116 16.96 -6.10 -6.73
C LEU A 116 17.41 -4.75 -6.17
N LEU A 117 16.48 -3.80 -6.03
CA LEU A 117 16.75 -2.45 -5.53
C LEU A 117 17.13 -2.48 -4.05
N TRP A 118 16.35 -3.21 -3.24
CA TRP A 118 16.54 -3.34 -1.80
C TRP A 118 17.88 -3.98 -1.47
N ASN A 119 18.24 -5.08 -2.13
CA ASN A 119 19.53 -5.74 -1.92
C ASN A 119 20.70 -4.84 -2.29
N ALA A 120 20.58 -4.02 -3.33
CA ALA A 120 21.61 -3.06 -3.68
C ALA A 120 21.78 -2.00 -2.58
N CYS A 121 20.67 -1.52 -2.04
CA CYS A 121 20.65 -0.57 -0.93
C CYS A 121 21.23 -1.17 0.36
N ALA A 122 20.79 -2.37 0.73
CA ALA A 122 21.20 -3.07 1.95
C ALA A 122 22.68 -3.45 1.96
N ASN A 123 23.23 -3.83 0.79
CA ASN A 123 24.63 -4.21 0.64
C ASN A 123 25.52 -3.04 0.21
N ASN A 124 24.95 -1.83 0.06
CA ASN A 124 25.61 -0.64 -0.48
C ASN A 124 26.37 -0.91 -1.79
N ARG A 125 25.80 -1.76 -2.67
CA ARG A 125 26.43 -2.21 -3.90
C ARG A 125 25.40 -2.61 -4.94
N ARG A 126 25.43 -1.97 -6.12
CA ARG A 126 24.58 -2.35 -7.27
C ARG A 126 24.92 -3.75 -7.80
N PRO A 127 23.97 -4.45 -8.45
CA PRO A 127 24.22 -5.74 -9.09
C PRO A 127 25.41 -5.68 -10.06
N GLN A 128 26.20 -6.75 -10.11
CA GLN A 128 27.36 -6.82 -10.99
C GLN A 128 26.93 -6.70 -12.46
N GLY A 129 27.66 -5.90 -13.24
CA GLY A 129 27.35 -5.67 -14.66
C GLY A 129 26.21 -4.69 -14.92
N MET A 130 25.53 -4.19 -13.88
CA MET A 130 24.47 -3.19 -14.03
C MET A 130 25.03 -1.76 -13.89
N SER A 131 24.89 -0.97 -14.95
CA SER A 131 25.22 0.46 -14.91
C SER A 131 24.28 1.23 -13.99
N LEU A 132 24.71 2.40 -13.52
CA LEU A 132 23.84 3.29 -12.74
C LEU A 132 22.56 3.65 -13.50
N LYS A 133 22.69 3.94 -14.81
CA LYS A 133 21.53 4.26 -15.67
C LYS A 133 20.53 3.11 -15.71
N GLN A 134 20.98 1.86 -15.90
CA GLN A 134 20.10 0.70 -15.88
C GLN A 134 19.44 0.51 -14.52
N PHE A 135 20.18 0.71 -13.42
CA PHE A 135 19.64 0.58 -12.06
C PHE A 135 18.55 1.61 -11.76
N ILE A 136 18.76 2.89 -12.12
CA ILE A 136 17.74 3.94 -11.99
C ILE A 136 16.52 3.61 -12.86
N MET A 137 16.74 3.14 -14.09
CA MET A 137 15.63 2.77 -14.99
C MET A 137 14.81 1.59 -14.46
N GLU A 138 15.42 0.58 -13.84
CA GLU A 138 14.69 -0.52 -13.18
C GLU A 138 13.78 0.02 -12.07
N GLY A 139 14.26 0.95 -11.25
CA GLY A 139 13.44 1.60 -10.23
C GLY A 139 12.28 2.40 -10.80
N LEU A 140 12.50 3.18 -11.87
CA LEU A 140 11.44 3.94 -12.53
C LEU A 140 10.39 3.02 -13.17
N GLN A 141 10.81 1.94 -13.83
CA GLN A 141 9.91 0.96 -14.42
C GLN A 141 9.08 0.23 -13.36
N PHE A 142 9.70 -0.10 -12.22
CA PHE A 142 8.98 -0.65 -11.08
C PHE A 142 7.87 0.30 -10.60
N ALA A 143 8.17 1.59 -10.41
CA ALA A 143 7.18 2.58 -9.98
C ALA A 143 6.04 2.77 -11.01
N GLU A 144 6.38 2.85 -12.30
CA GLU A 144 5.41 3.00 -13.39
C GLU A 144 4.48 1.80 -13.49
N HIS A 145 5.03 0.58 -13.50
CA HIS A 145 4.23 -0.64 -13.61
C HIS A 145 3.34 -0.88 -12.37
N LEU A 146 3.86 -0.63 -11.17
CA LEU A 146 3.07 -0.76 -9.95
C LEU A 146 1.92 0.24 -9.93
N THR A 147 2.18 1.48 -10.38
CA THR A 147 1.13 2.50 -10.51
C THR A 147 0.07 2.12 -11.54
N MET A 148 0.48 1.61 -12.70
CA MET A 148 -0.45 1.15 -13.73
C MET A 148 -1.33 -0.02 -13.23
N HIS A 149 -0.72 -0.97 -12.53
CA HIS A 149 -1.39 -2.13 -11.96
C HIS A 149 -2.50 -1.73 -10.97
N HIS A 150 -2.18 -0.92 -9.96
CA HIS A 150 -3.19 -0.42 -9.02
C HIS A 150 -4.30 0.40 -9.72
N ASN A 151 -3.93 1.21 -10.73
CA ASN A 151 -4.92 1.97 -11.49
C ASN A 151 -5.90 1.06 -12.23
N ILE A 152 -5.43 -0.06 -12.81
CA ILE A 152 -6.30 -1.03 -13.48
C ILE A 152 -7.24 -1.68 -12.46
N GLU A 153 -6.72 -2.08 -11.31
CA GLU A 153 -7.50 -2.69 -10.23
C GLU A 153 -8.61 -1.76 -9.74
N GLU A 154 -8.26 -0.55 -9.33
CA GLU A 154 -9.21 0.42 -8.80
C GLU A 154 -10.24 0.87 -9.83
N THR A 155 -9.85 0.95 -11.11
CA THR A 155 -10.73 1.42 -12.18
C THR A 155 -11.68 0.32 -12.68
N TYR A 156 -11.18 -0.90 -12.85
CA TYR A 156 -11.89 -1.94 -13.61
C TYR A 156 -12.20 -3.21 -12.81
N ILE A 157 -11.39 -3.57 -11.82
CA ILE A 157 -11.48 -4.87 -11.14
C ILE A 157 -12.24 -4.74 -9.81
N PHE A 158 -11.75 -3.90 -8.90
CA PHE A 158 -12.33 -3.71 -7.57
C PHE A 158 -13.80 -3.29 -7.60
N PRO A 159 -14.26 -2.42 -8.52
CA PRO A 159 -15.69 -2.10 -8.61
C PRO A 159 -16.57 -3.31 -8.96
N VAL A 160 -16.05 -4.28 -9.72
CA VAL A 160 -16.77 -5.53 -10.02
C VAL A 160 -16.80 -6.43 -8.80
N LEU A 161 -15.66 -6.60 -8.12
CA LEU A 161 -15.54 -7.43 -6.91
C LEU A 161 -16.41 -6.91 -5.76
N ALA A 162 -16.44 -5.58 -5.57
CA ALA A 162 -17.21 -4.91 -4.52
C ALA A 162 -18.73 -5.17 -4.56
N LYS A 163 -19.26 -5.62 -5.71
CA LYS A 163 -20.67 -6.02 -5.84
C LYS A 163 -21.00 -7.15 -4.86
N LYS A 164 -20.10 -8.12 -4.70
CA LYS A 164 -20.33 -9.31 -3.86
C LYS A 164 -19.39 -9.44 -2.67
N MET A 165 -18.18 -8.88 -2.75
CA MET A 165 -17.14 -9.00 -1.73
C MET A 165 -17.04 -7.72 -0.90
N PRO A 166 -17.47 -7.72 0.38
CA PRO A 166 -17.43 -6.54 1.23
C PRO A 166 -16.05 -5.92 1.41
N GLU A 167 -15.00 -6.72 1.29
CA GLU A 167 -13.58 -6.35 1.41
C GLU A 167 -13.18 -5.25 0.40
N PHE A 168 -13.87 -5.19 -0.74
CA PHE A 168 -13.64 -4.20 -1.81
C PHE A 168 -14.61 -3.02 -1.78
N ARG A 169 -15.57 -2.99 -0.84
CA ARG A 169 -16.54 -1.88 -0.74
C ARG A 169 -15.86 -0.65 -0.11
N GLY A 170 -15.91 0.48 -0.83
CA GLY A 170 -15.18 1.70 -0.49
C GLY A 170 -15.42 2.26 0.93
N GLY A 171 -14.50 3.13 1.37
CA GLY A 171 -14.58 3.87 2.64
C GLY A 171 -13.78 3.26 3.79
N ARG A 172 -13.64 1.93 3.86
CA ARG A 172 -12.81 1.21 4.85
C ARG A 172 -12.13 -0.06 4.32
N ALA A 173 -12.21 -0.33 3.01
CA ALA A 173 -11.49 -1.44 2.39
C ALA A 173 -9.99 -1.31 2.63
N GLU A 174 -9.39 -2.34 3.23
CA GLU A 174 -7.98 -2.34 3.63
C GLU A 174 -7.05 -2.27 2.42
N LEU A 175 -7.33 -3.01 1.33
CA LEU A 175 -6.53 -2.99 0.10
C LEU A 175 -6.47 -1.58 -0.53
N LEU A 176 -7.62 -0.89 -0.62
CA LEU A 176 -7.67 0.50 -1.10
C LEU A 176 -6.90 1.48 -0.18
N ARG A 177 -6.83 1.20 1.12
CA ARG A 177 -6.04 2.02 2.05
C ARG A 177 -4.54 1.77 1.84
N GLN A 178 -4.16 0.52 1.59
CA GLN A 178 -2.77 0.15 1.30
C GLN A 178 -2.30 0.77 -0.01
N HIS A 179 -3.09 0.74 -1.08
CA HIS A 179 -2.77 1.44 -2.33
C HIS A 179 -2.42 2.91 -2.09
N LYS A 180 -3.24 3.64 -1.33
CA LYS A 180 -2.96 5.06 -1.01
C LYS A 180 -1.63 5.26 -0.29
N GLN A 181 -1.29 4.38 0.65
CA GLN A 181 -0.02 4.45 1.37
C GLN A 181 1.17 4.11 0.47
N ILE A 182 1.01 3.10 -0.38
CA ILE A 182 2.01 2.71 -1.38
C ILE A 182 2.25 3.85 -2.36
N HIS A 183 1.19 4.48 -2.89
CA HIS A 183 1.31 5.62 -3.81
C HIS A 183 2.01 6.82 -3.17
N ALA A 184 1.72 7.14 -1.90
CA ALA A 184 2.43 8.20 -1.20
C ALA A 184 3.94 7.92 -1.06
N GLY A 185 4.32 6.65 -0.85
CA GLY A 185 5.72 6.22 -0.85
C GLY A 185 6.37 6.24 -2.24
N LEU A 186 5.63 5.76 -3.24
CA LEU A 186 6.05 5.74 -4.65
C LEU A 186 6.33 7.14 -5.19
N ASP A 187 5.51 8.14 -4.86
CA ASP A 187 5.69 9.52 -5.34
C ASP A 187 7.10 10.03 -4.99
N HIS A 188 7.52 9.86 -3.73
CA HIS A 188 8.84 10.30 -3.27
C HIS A 188 9.99 9.45 -3.82
N PHE A 189 9.75 8.14 -3.97
CA PHE A 189 10.72 7.22 -4.56
C PHE A 189 10.98 7.55 -6.04
N GLU A 190 9.92 7.76 -6.82
CA GLU A 190 9.98 8.04 -8.25
C GLU A 190 10.55 9.45 -8.51
N GLU A 191 10.15 10.45 -7.72
CA GLU A 191 10.68 11.81 -7.81
C GLU A 191 12.21 11.84 -7.67
N TYR A 192 12.73 11.15 -6.65
CA TYR A 192 14.18 11.05 -6.43
C TYR A 192 14.90 10.40 -7.61
N LEU A 193 14.42 9.24 -8.08
CA LEU A 193 15.01 8.55 -9.22
C LEU A 193 14.95 9.38 -10.51
N LYS A 194 13.89 10.16 -10.71
CA LYS A 194 13.78 11.10 -11.85
C LYS A 194 14.85 12.18 -11.78
N LYS A 195 15.08 12.80 -10.62
CA LYS A 195 16.13 13.82 -10.41
C LYS A 195 17.53 13.24 -10.60
N CYS A 196 17.78 12.03 -10.10
CA CYS A 196 19.04 11.33 -10.35
C CYS A 196 19.25 11.03 -11.83
N ARG A 197 18.19 10.69 -12.57
CA ARG A 197 18.26 10.42 -14.01
C ARG A 197 18.61 11.67 -14.81
N THR A 198 18.08 12.83 -14.43
CA THR A 198 18.33 14.11 -15.11
C THR A 198 19.65 14.76 -14.69
N GLY A 199 20.24 14.32 -13.57
CA GLY A 199 21.45 14.89 -12.99
C GLY A 199 21.19 16.08 -12.07
N ASP A 200 19.93 16.31 -11.69
CA ASP A 200 19.54 17.36 -10.74
C ASP A 200 19.89 17.00 -9.29
N GLU A 201 20.12 15.71 -9.02
CA GLU A 201 20.49 15.18 -7.71
C GLU A 201 21.51 14.03 -7.88
N GLU A 202 22.51 13.96 -7.00
CA GLU A 202 23.47 12.85 -7.01
C GLU A 202 22.81 11.57 -6.49
N PHE A 203 23.06 10.44 -7.15
CA PHE A 203 22.48 9.17 -6.74
C PHE A 203 23.24 8.55 -5.57
N GLU A 204 22.56 8.40 -4.45
CA GLU A 204 22.98 7.66 -3.26
C GLU A 204 22.05 6.47 -2.95
N LEU A 205 22.66 5.31 -2.65
CA LEU A 205 21.94 4.10 -2.25
C LEU A 205 21.27 4.25 -0.87
N SER A 206 21.89 4.97 0.05
CA SER A 206 21.36 5.30 1.38
C SER A 206 20.05 6.11 1.28
N VAL A 207 20.02 7.10 0.40
CA VAL A 207 18.83 7.93 0.15
C VAL A 207 17.73 7.10 -0.48
N LEU A 208 18.04 6.28 -1.49
CA LEU A 208 17.08 5.34 -2.08
C LEU A 208 16.49 4.41 -1.03
N LYS A 209 17.34 3.82 -0.17
CA LYS A 209 16.91 2.93 0.92
C LYS A 209 15.88 3.59 1.82
N THR A 210 16.18 4.81 2.27
CA THR A 210 15.29 5.58 3.14
C THR A 210 13.93 5.81 2.49
N LYS A 211 13.90 6.01 1.17
CA LYS A 211 12.64 6.18 0.41
C LYS A 211 11.86 4.88 0.24
N MET A 212 12.54 3.72 0.22
CA MET A 212 11.89 2.41 0.19
C MET A 212 11.36 2.00 1.58
N GLU A 213 12.12 2.28 2.64
CA GLU A 213 11.78 1.90 4.02
C GLU A 213 10.43 2.45 4.50
N THR A 214 9.98 3.60 3.99
CA THR A 214 8.76 4.26 4.46
C THR A 214 7.47 3.53 4.07
N TRP A 215 7.50 2.63 3.08
CA TRP A 215 6.30 1.97 2.55
C TRP A 215 6.49 0.48 2.21
N GLY A 216 7.70 -0.06 2.37
CA GLY A 216 7.99 -1.46 2.04
C GLY A 216 7.14 -2.48 2.81
N GLU A 217 6.93 -2.29 4.11
CA GLU A 217 6.08 -3.20 4.90
C GLU A 217 4.64 -3.23 4.35
N VAL A 218 4.10 -2.06 3.97
CA VAL A 218 2.76 -1.94 3.41
C VAL A 218 2.68 -2.61 2.04
N LEU A 219 3.70 -2.42 1.19
CA LEU A 219 3.77 -3.11 -0.11
C LEU A 219 3.75 -4.62 0.06
N TRP A 220 4.65 -5.19 0.86
CA TRP A 220 4.73 -6.64 1.03
C TRP A 220 3.44 -7.24 1.57
N LYS A 221 2.87 -6.60 2.60
CA LYS A 221 1.58 -6.99 3.15
C LYS A 221 0.47 -6.95 2.09
N HIS A 222 0.42 -5.89 1.28
CA HIS A 222 -0.57 -5.73 0.23
C HIS A 222 -0.48 -6.85 -0.82
N LEU A 223 0.72 -7.11 -1.34
CA LEU A 223 0.96 -8.14 -2.35
C LEU A 223 0.51 -9.54 -1.89
N ASP A 224 0.62 -9.85 -0.59
CA ASP A 224 0.20 -11.13 -0.02
C ASP A 224 -1.32 -11.15 0.26
N GLN A 225 -1.84 -10.11 0.90
CA GLN A 225 -3.25 -10.05 1.32
C GLN A 225 -4.22 -10.03 0.15
N GLU A 226 -3.86 -9.37 -0.95
CA GLU A 226 -4.71 -9.37 -2.14
C GLU A 226 -4.82 -10.75 -2.76
N VAL A 227 -3.70 -11.47 -2.90
CA VAL A 227 -3.67 -12.84 -3.43
C VAL A 227 -4.48 -13.77 -2.53
N GLU A 228 -4.36 -13.65 -1.22
CA GLU A 228 -5.19 -14.39 -0.25
C GLU A 228 -6.68 -14.06 -0.41
N THR A 229 -7.02 -12.76 -0.51
CA THR A 229 -8.41 -12.29 -0.66
C THR A 229 -9.05 -12.80 -1.95
N LEU A 230 -8.27 -12.90 -3.03
CA LEU A 230 -8.69 -13.41 -4.34
C LEU A 230 -8.53 -14.93 -4.48
N GLY A 231 -8.07 -15.61 -3.43
CA GLY A 231 -7.85 -17.05 -3.42
C GLY A 231 -9.14 -17.85 -3.51
N ALA A 232 -9.03 -19.09 -4.01
CA ALA A 232 -10.19 -19.92 -4.32
C ALA A 232 -11.19 -20.08 -3.15
N ASN A 233 -10.68 -20.26 -1.93
CA ASN A 233 -11.48 -20.45 -0.72
C ASN A 233 -12.28 -19.21 -0.33
N ASN A 234 -11.79 -18.00 -0.62
CA ASN A 234 -12.55 -16.79 -0.36
C ASN A 234 -13.52 -16.50 -1.52
N MET A 235 -13.07 -16.65 -2.77
CA MET A 235 -13.89 -16.40 -3.95
C MET A 235 -15.16 -17.27 -3.99
N ARG A 236 -15.06 -18.55 -3.64
CA ARG A 236 -16.20 -19.49 -3.61
C ARG A 236 -17.30 -19.14 -2.59
N LYS A 237 -17.03 -18.24 -1.64
CA LYS A 237 -18.04 -17.76 -0.67
C LYS A 237 -19.03 -16.80 -1.32
N TYR A 238 -18.63 -16.13 -2.41
CA TYR A 238 -19.36 -15.01 -2.99
C TYR A 238 -19.75 -15.22 -4.45
N TRP A 239 -19.01 -16.04 -5.20
CA TRP A 239 -19.14 -16.19 -6.65
C TRP A 239 -19.39 -17.64 -7.05
N THR A 240 -20.12 -17.85 -8.14
CA THR A 240 -20.15 -19.15 -8.82
C THR A 240 -18.97 -19.30 -9.78
N LYS A 241 -18.66 -20.52 -10.21
CA LYS A 241 -17.61 -20.82 -11.20
C LYS A 241 -17.82 -20.02 -12.50
N GLU A 242 -19.05 -19.97 -12.99
CA GLU A 242 -19.43 -19.28 -14.23
C GLU A 242 -19.23 -17.78 -14.11
N GLU A 243 -19.45 -17.20 -12.94
CA GLU A 243 -19.20 -15.78 -12.69
C GLU A 243 -17.71 -15.49 -12.61
N VAL A 244 -16.92 -16.31 -11.91
CA VAL A 244 -15.46 -16.14 -11.83
C VAL A 244 -14.82 -16.20 -13.20
N MET A 245 -15.26 -17.11 -14.07
CA MET A 245 -14.78 -17.20 -15.46
C MET A 245 -15.08 -15.96 -16.30
N ARG A 246 -16.07 -15.14 -15.91
CA ARG A 246 -16.45 -13.90 -16.60
C ARG A 246 -15.88 -12.63 -15.97
N LEU A 247 -15.18 -12.74 -14.84
CA LEU A 247 -14.50 -11.58 -14.26
C LEU A 247 -13.50 -10.98 -15.27
N PRO A 248 -13.34 -9.66 -15.31
CA PRO A 248 -12.24 -9.06 -16.05
C PRO A 248 -10.96 -9.38 -15.26
N MET A 249 -10.19 -10.37 -15.70
CA MET A 249 -8.85 -10.67 -15.19
C MET A 249 -7.92 -10.65 -16.38
#